data_AF-A0A0C2H425-F1
#
_entry.id   AF-A0A0C2H425-F1
#
_cell.length_a   1.000
_cell.length_b   1.000
_cell.length_c   1.000
_cell.angle_alpha   90.00
_cell.angle_beta   90.00
_cell.angle_gamma   90.00
#
_symmetry.space_group_name_H-M   'P 1'
#
loop_
_entity.id
_entity.type
_entity.pdbx_description
1 polymer ?
#
loop_
_entity_poly.entity_id
_entity_poly.type
_entity_poly.pdbx_seq_one_letter_code
_entity_poly.pdbx_strand_id
1 'polypeptide(L)'
;MPTNSDPIARQFVNTTCVHTRRGDFVKYNRTTNLDETVEAAMQVSQRHESEQFLIFGDDENFKNRLRKRLQSASGSNIKKTHLSTYNEFEEMYLSSQLCTSFLISNAMSTFGWWLAFFSPNQDSVYYTNDQRTLRKPDLMEGVPSTDLFL
;
A
#
# COMPACT_ATOMS: atom_id res chain seq x y z
N MET A 1 -22.08 17.22 -6.34
CA MET A 1 -21.17 17.09 -7.50
C MET A 1 -20.26 18.30 -7.49
N PRO A 2 -18.93 18.17 -7.38
CA PRO A 2 -18.04 19.31 -7.52
C PRO A 2 -18.04 19.79 -8.98
N THR A 3 -18.14 21.09 -9.18
CA THR A 3 -18.20 21.75 -10.50
C THR A 3 -16.79 22.10 -11.00
N ASN A 4 -16.58 21.88 -12.30
CA ASN A 4 -15.32 22.04 -13.07
C ASN A 4 -14.82 23.50 -13.22
N SER A 5 -14.69 24.29 -12.16
CA SER A 5 -14.25 25.69 -12.29
C SER A 5 -13.25 26.15 -11.23
N ASP A 6 -12.33 25.28 -10.80
CA ASP A 6 -11.18 25.69 -10.00
C ASP A 6 -9.88 25.62 -10.85
N PRO A 7 -9.22 26.75 -11.17
CA PRO A 7 -8.00 26.76 -11.99
C PRO A 7 -6.77 26.17 -11.28
N ILE A 8 -6.92 25.72 -10.04
CA ILE A 8 -5.90 25.03 -9.23
C ILE A 8 -6.23 23.52 -9.12
N ALA A 9 -7.05 22.97 -10.01
CA ALA A 9 -7.01 21.54 -10.26
C ALA A 9 -5.69 21.23 -11.00
N ARG A 10 -4.56 21.21 -10.26
CA ARG A 10 -3.38 20.47 -10.72
C ARG A 10 -3.92 19.10 -11.10
N GLN A 11 -3.80 18.74 -12.37
CA GLN A 11 -4.15 17.42 -12.86
C GLN A 11 -3.15 16.45 -12.22
N PHE A 12 -3.40 16.11 -10.96
CA PHE A 12 -2.58 15.18 -10.22
C PHE A 12 -2.77 13.83 -10.88
N VAL A 13 -1.65 13.21 -11.26
CA VAL A 13 -1.64 11.89 -11.87
C VAL A 13 -2.28 10.92 -10.89
N ASN A 14 -3.35 10.23 -11.31
CA ASN A 14 -4.01 9.23 -10.47
C ASN A 14 -2.98 8.16 -10.07
N THR A 15 -2.70 8.10 -8.78
CA THR A 15 -1.66 7.25 -8.20
C THR A 15 -2.28 6.25 -7.25
N THR A 16 -2.02 4.97 -7.51
CA THR A 16 -2.27 3.90 -6.54
C THR A 16 -1.06 3.77 -5.64
N CYS A 17 -1.24 4.08 -4.36
CA CYS A 17 -0.21 3.86 -3.37
C CYS A 17 -0.27 2.45 -2.80
N VAL A 18 0.89 1.86 -2.54
CA VAL A 18 1.00 0.51 -1.98
C VAL A 18 1.95 0.55 -0.80
N HIS A 19 1.44 0.22 0.39
CA HIS A 19 2.25 0.06 1.59
C HIS A 19 2.58 -1.41 1.84
N THR A 20 3.86 -1.69 2.12
CA THR A 20 4.37 -3.01 2.46
C THR A 20 5.04 -2.99 3.83
N ARG A 21 4.80 -4.02 4.66
CA ARG A 21 5.44 -4.19 5.96
C ARG A 21 6.04 -5.58 6.06
N ARG A 22 7.38 -5.66 6.12
CA ARG A 22 8.10 -6.94 6.20
C ARG A 22 9.17 -7.02 7.27
N GLY A 23 9.91 -5.95 7.56
CA GLY A 23 11.17 -5.99 8.32
C GLY A 23 11.16 -6.94 9.54
N ASP A 24 10.59 -6.48 10.64
CA ASP A 24 10.36 -7.26 11.86
C ASP A 24 9.31 -8.38 11.69
N PHE A 25 8.42 -8.27 10.70
CA PHE A 25 7.35 -9.22 10.43
C PHE A 25 7.85 -10.54 9.82
N VAL A 26 9.06 -10.57 9.24
CA VAL A 26 9.74 -11.80 8.79
C VAL A 26 9.88 -12.78 9.95
N LYS A 27 10.24 -12.29 11.15
CA LYS A 27 10.46 -13.12 12.33
C LYS A 27 9.22 -13.91 12.75
N TYR A 28 8.04 -13.34 12.52
CA TYR A 28 6.76 -13.91 12.98
C TYR A 28 5.99 -14.63 11.87
N ASN A 29 6.60 -14.83 10.69
CA ASN A 29 5.92 -15.37 9.52
C ASN A 29 4.63 -14.59 9.19
N ARG A 30 4.66 -13.27 9.40
CA ARG A 30 3.53 -12.34 9.17
C ARG A 30 3.74 -11.43 7.97
N THR A 31 4.73 -11.70 7.12
CA THR A 31 5.04 -10.81 5.99
C THR A 31 3.98 -10.85 4.92
N THR A 32 3.85 -9.71 4.23
CA THR A 32 3.21 -9.58 2.92
C THR A 32 3.73 -10.61 1.91
N ASN A 33 2.84 -11.20 1.11
CA ASN A 33 3.15 -12.04 -0.04
C ASN A 33 3.29 -11.18 -1.32
N LEU A 34 4.36 -11.38 -2.08
CA LEU A 34 4.64 -10.60 -3.30
C LEU A 34 3.55 -10.75 -4.36
N ASP A 35 3.09 -11.96 -4.65
CA ASP A 35 2.18 -12.22 -5.75
C ASP A 35 0.76 -11.74 -5.44
N GLU A 36 0.30 -12.00 -4.21
CA GLU A 36 -0.97 -11.46 -3.70
C GLU A 36 -0.97 -9.92 -3.71
N THR A 37 0.17 -9.29 -3.36
CA THR A 37 0.29 -7.82 -3.38
C THR A 37 0.25 -7.28 -4.80
N VAL A 38 0.91 -7.94 -5.75
CA VAL A 38 0.88 -7.55 -7.16
C VAL A 38 -0.54 -7.63 -7.69
N GLU A 39 -1.24 -8.74 -7.43
CA GLU A 39 -2.61 -8.94 -7.86
C GLU A 39 -3.55 -7.87 -7.28
N ALA A 40 -3.51 -7.67 -5.96
CA ALA A 40 -4.34 -6.68 -5.29
C ALA A 40 -4.04 -5.25 -5.78
N ALA A 41 -2.76 -4.88 -5.92
CA ALA A 41 -2.37 -3.56 -6.39
C ALA A 41 -2.85 -3.31 -7.84
N MET A 42 -2.76 -4.32 -8.71
CA MET A 42 -3.27 -4.22 -10.08
C MET A 42 -4.78 -4.06 -10.11
N GLN A 43 -5.54 -4.81 -9.29
CA GLN A 43 -7.00 -4.67 -9.20
C GLN A 43 -7.41 -3.27 -8.73
N VAL A 44 -6.78 -2.74 -7.67
CA VAL A 44 -7.03 -1.38 -7.17
C VAL A 44 -6.69 -0.34 -8.26
N SER A 45 -5.52 -0.49 -8.89
CA SER A 45 -5.08 0.44 -9.94
C SER A 45 -5.96 0.44 -11.19
N GLN A 46 -6.54 -0.71 -11.55
CA GLN A 46 -7.50 -0.81 -12.66
C GLN A 46 -8.84 -0.18 -12.28
N ARG A 47 -9.34 -0.44 -11.06
CA ARG A 47 -10.59 0.13 -10.55
C ARG A 47 -10.58 1.65 -10.52
N HIS A 48 -9.43 2.25 -10.18
CA HIS A 48 -9.26 3.70 -10.02
C HIS A 48 -8.53 4.34 -11.19
N GLU A 49 -8.42 3.63 -12.32
CA GLU A 49 -7.81 4.13 -13.57
C GLU A 49 -6.46 4.82 -13.34
N SER A 50 -5.66 4.30 -12.41
CA SER A 50 -4.44 4.98 -11.97
C SER A 50 -3.34 4.83 -13.01
N GLU A 51 -2.58 5.89 -13.28
CA GLU A 51 -1.52 5.87 -14.30
C GLU A 51 -0.18 5.39 -13.75
N GLN A 52 -0.04 5.40 -12.42
CA GLN A 52 1.20 5.06 -11.74
C GLN A 52 0.98 4.45 -10.36
N PHE A 53 2.06 3.87 -9.85
CA PHE A 53 2.18 3.34 -8.49
C PHE A 53 3.22 4.13 -7.69
N LEU A 54 2.95 4.33 -6.40
CA LEU A 54 3.93 4.78 -5.41
C LEU A 54 4.01 3.74 -4.29
N ILE A 55 5.21 3.19 -4.05
CA ILE A 55 5.40 2.10 -3.10
C ILE A 55 6.09 2.62 -1.84
N PHE A 56 5.46 2.41 -0.70
CA PHE A 56 5.97 2.62 0.65
C PHE A 56 6.35 1.28 1.31
N GLY A 57 7.26 1.33 2.28
CA GLY A 57 7.61 0.17 3.07
C GLY A 57 9.06 0.11 3.50
N ASP A 58 9.32 -0.84 4.39
CA ASP A 58 10.53 -0.95 5.22
C ASP A 58 11.57 -1.97 4.70
N ASP A 59 11.25 -2.70 3.63
CA ASP A 59 12.13 -3.69 3.00
C ASP A 59 12.44 -3.28 1.55
N GLU A 60 13.61 -2.65 1.35
CA GLU A 60 14.06 -2.17 0.03
C GLU A 60 14.17 -3.27 -1.02
N ASN A 61 14.56 -4.48 -0.62
CA ASN A 61 14.66 -5.62 -1.54
C ASN A 61 13.27 -6.06 -1.99
N PHE A 62 12.31 -6.09 -1.07
CA PHE A 62 10.92 -6.41 -1.40
C PHE A 62 10.29 -5.32 -2.26
N LYS A 63 10.42 -4.03 -1.90
CA LYS A 63 9.94 -2.91 -2.70
C LYS A 63 10.45 -2.97 -4.14
N ASN A 64 11.74 -3.25 -4.34
CA ASN A 64 12.32 -3.39 -5.67
C ASN A 64 11.77 -4.58 -6.46
N ARG A 65 11.55 -5.73 -5.81
CA ARG A 65 10.91 -6.89 -6.48
C ARG A 65 9.46 -6.59 -6.84
N LEU A 66 8.71 -5.96 -5.94
CA LEU A 66 7.34 -5.53 -6.18
C LEU A 66 7.25 -4.58 -7.37
N ARG A 67 8.10 -3.55 -7.41
CA ARG A 67 8.20 -2.63 -8.56
C ARG A 67 8.39 -3.38 -9.87
N LYS A 68 9.38 -4.28 -9.94
CA LYS A 68 9.67 -5.06 -11.16
C LYS A 68 8.46 -5.90 -11.57
N ARG A 69 7.80 -6.57 -10.61
CA ARG A 69 6.62 -7.40 -10.88
C ARG A 69 5.43 -6.56 -11.36
N LEU A 70 5.17 -5.41 -10.76
CA LEU A 70 4.10 -4.49 -11.21
C LEU A 70 4.35 -3.96 -12.62
N GLN A 71 5.61 -3.58 -12.92
CA GLN A 71 6.01 -3.15 -14.25
C GLN A 71 5.81 -4.26 -15.29
N SER A 72 6.16 -5.51 -14.96
CA SER A 72 5.91 -6.67 -15.83
C SER A 72 4.41 -7.00 -15.97
N ALA A 73 3.64 -6.92 -14.88
CA ALA A 73 2.21 -7.23 -14.86
C ALA A 73 1.35 -6.18 -15.59
N SER A 74 1.86 -4.95 -15.74
CA SER A 74 1.17 -3.86 -16.45
C SER A 74 1.06 -4.08 -17.97
N GLY A 75 1.79 -5.05 -18.54
CA GLY A 75 1.70 -5.42 -19.95
C GLY A 75 2.00 -4.25 -20.89
N SER A 76 1.12 -4.04 -21.88
CA SER A 76 1.26 -2.96 -22.87
C SER A 76 1.04 -1.55 -22.30
N ASN A 77 0.34 -1.43 -21.16
CA ASN A 77 0.10 -0.16 -20.47
C ASN A 77 1.12 0.02 -19.35
N ILE A 78 2.40 0.25 -19.71
CA ILE A 78 3.48 0.37 -18.73
C ILE A 78 3.18 1.51 -17.74
N LYS A 79 2.71 1.15 -16.54
CA LYS A 79 2.48 2.09 -15.45
C LYS A 79 3.82 2.48 -14.82
N LYS A 80 4.05 3.77 -14.62
CA LYS A 80 5.22 4.24 -13.87
C LYS A 80 5.10 3.72 -12.45
N THR A 81 6.20 3.23 -11.89
CA THR A 81 6.20 2.67 -10.53
C THR A 81 7.37 3.24 -9.76
N HIS A 82 7.04 4.05 -8.75
CA HIS A 82 7.99 4.78 -7.92
C HIS A 82 8.18 4.09 -6.58
N LEU A 83 9.40 4.15 -6.05
CA LEU A 83 9.70 3.74 -4.68
C LEU A 83 9.88 5.00 -3.84
N SER A 84 9.22 5.05 -2.70
CA SER A 84 9.55 6.05 -1.69
C SER A 84 10.88 5.70 -1.02
N THR A 85 11.73 6.71 -0.87
CA THR A 85 13.00 6.66 -0.13
C THR A 85 13.06 7.76 0.95
N TYR A 86 11.90 8.33 1.28
CA TYR A 86 11.75 9.44 2.22
C TYR A 86 11.54 8.93 3.64
N ASN A 87 11.65 9.80 4.64
CA ASN A 87 11.36 9.44 6.03
C ASN A 87 9.85 9.35 6.28
N GLU A 88 9.46 8.80 7.44
CA GLU A 88 8.05 8.52 7.76
C GLU A 88 7.12 9.75 7.67
N PHE A 89 7.58 10.94 8.04
CA PHE A 89 6.78 12.16 8.01
C PHE A 89 6.58 12.66 6.57
N GLU A 90 7.63 12.58 5.77
CA GLU A 90 7.58 12.91 4.34
C GLU A 90 6.68 11.92 3.59
N GLU A 91 6.71 10.64 3.95
CA GLU A 91 5.82 9.62 3.37
C GLU A 91 4.35 9.88 3.70
N MET A 92 4.03 10.30 4.94
CA MET A 92 2.67 10.75 5.29
C MET A 92 2.24 11.95 4.45
N TYR A 93 3.12 12.94 4.26
CA TYR A 93 2.82 14.09 3.41
C TYR A 93 2.59 13.66 1.95
N LEU A 94 3.47 12.85 1.37
CA LEU A 94 3.29 12.30 0.03
C LEU A 94 1.97 11.53 -0.10
N SER A 95 1.60 10.76 0.94
CA SER A 95 0.33 10.05 0.96
C SER A 95 -0.86 11.00 0.84
N SER A 96 -0.84 12.07 1.63
CA SER A 96 -1.91 13.09 1.63
C SER A 96 -2.07 13.84 0.32
N GLN A 97 -0.99 13.97 -0.46
CA GLN A 97 -1.00 14.75 -1.68
C GLN A 97 -1.24 13.91 -2.94
N LEU A 98 -0.77 12.66 -2.95
CA LEU A 98 -0.66 11.88 -4.18
C LEU A 98 -1.56 10.64 -4.22
N CYS A 99 -1.89 10.04 -3.07
CA CYS A 99 -2.54 8.72 -3.06
C CYS A 99 -4.04 8.78 -3.33
N THR A 100 -4.42 8.79 -4.61
CA THR A 100 -5.84 8.75 -5.03
C THR A 100 -6.54 7.43 -4.69
N SER A 101 -5.78 6.33 -4.61
CA SER A 101 -6.20 5.03 -4.08
C SER A 101 -5.05 4.43 -3.28
N PHE A 102 -5.37 3.60 -2.29
CA PHE A 102 -4.39 3.08 -1.35
C PHE A 102 -4.58 1.59 -1.10
N LEU A 103 -3.49 0.82 -1.12
CA LEU A 103 -3.45 -0.58 -0.71
C LEU A 103 -2.51 -0.77 0.47
N ILE A 104 -3.04 -1.28 1.58
CA ILE A 104 -2.28 -1.77 2.73
C ILE A 104 -2.09 -3.28 2.55
N SER A 105 -0.91 -3.71 2.10
CA SER A 105 -0.63 -5.13 1.83
C SER A 105 -0.45 -5.99 3.09
N ASN A 106 -0.58 -5.38 4.28
CA ASN A 106 -0.62 -6.06 5.57
C ASN A 106 -1.35 -5.19 6.59
N ALA A 107 -2.61 -5.55 6.88
CA ALA A 107 -3.49 -4.80 7.78
C ALA A 107 -2.97 -4.70 9.22
N MET A 108 -1.98 -5.49 9.63
CA MET A 108 -1.37 -5.38 10.97
C MET A 108 -0.38 -4.21 11.08
N SER A 109 -0.08 -3.49 9.99
CA SER A 109 0.82 -2.34 10.03
C SER A 109 0.08 -1.05 10.42
N THR A 110 0.27 -0.57 11.64
CA THR A 110 -0.27 0.74 12.09
C THR A 110 0.22 1.91 11.24
N PHE A 111 1.48 1.87 10.78
CA PHE A 111 2.00 2.88 9.87
C PHE A 111 1.26 2.88 8.52
N GLY A 112 0.91 1.70 7.99
CA GLY A 112 0.09 1.60 6.78
C GLY A 112 -1.29 2.25 6.94
N TRP A 113 -1.91 2.09 8.11
CA TRP A 113 -3.17 2.76 8.43
C TRP A 113 -3.03 4.27 8.55
N TRP A 114 -1.93 4.77 9.13
CA TRP A 114 -1.66 6.21 9.16
C TRP A 114 -1.48 6.80 7.76
N LEU A 115 -0.72 6.14 6.88
CA LEU A 115 -0.59 6.58 5.50
C LEU A 115 -1.95 6.61 4.78
N ALA A 116 -2.75 5.55 4.93
CA ALA A 116 -4.08 5.48 4.31
C ALA A 116 -5.04 6.54 4.86
N PHE A 117 -5.03 6.79 6.18
CA PHE A 117 -5.84 7.84 6.82
C PHE A 117 -5.57 9.23 6.23
N PHE A 118 -4.31 9.54 5.93
CA PHE A 118 -3.96 10.82 5.32
C PHE A 118 -4.32 10.92 3.83
N SER A 119 -4.55 9.80 3.14
CA SER A 119 -4.88 9.83 1.72
C SER A 119 -6.21 10.57 1.45
N PRO A 120 -6.34 11.31 0.34
CA PRO A 120 -7.49 12.18 0.10
C PRO A 120 -8.82 11.45 -0.09
N ASN A 121 -8.82 10.21 -0.57
CA ASN A 121 -10.03 9.46 -0.88
C ASN A 121 -10.18 8.22 0.00
N GLN A 122 -10.87 8.38 1.12
CA GLN A 122 -11.08 7.31 2.11
C GLN A 122 -11.94 6.15 1.58
N ASP A 123 -12.79 6.37 0.57
CA ASP A 123 -13.56 5.30 -0.09
C ASP A 123 -12.68 4.41 -1.00
N SER A 124 -11.42 4.81 -1.20
CA SER A 124 -10.44 4.13 -2.07
C SER A 124 -9.29 3.51 -1.28
N VAL A 125 -9.51 3.19 -0.01
CA VAL A 125 -8.57 2.46 0.85
C VAL A 125 -8.92 0.97 0.86
N TYR A 126 -7.94 0.15 0.50
CA TYR A 126 -8.01 -1.30 0.44
C TYR A 126 -6.94 -1.92 1.33
N TYR A 127 -7.20 -3.10 1.86
CA TYR A 127 -6.22 -3.83 2.64
C TYR A 127 -6.33 -5.33 2.38
N THR A 128 -5.20 -6.02 2.47
CA THR A 128 -5.18 -7.49 2.52
C THR A 128 -5.09 -7.92 3.98
N ASN A 129 -6.02 -8.78 4.38
CA ASN A 129 -6.01 -9.35 5.72
C ASN A 129 -5.19 -10.64 5.75
N ASP A 130 -4.43 -10.85 6.82
CA ASP A 130 -3.67 -12.07 7.00
C ASP A 130 -4.56 -13.19 7.53
N GLN A 131 -4.99 -14.08 6.64
CA GLN A 131 -5.86 -15.21 6.97
C GLN A 131 -5.10 -16.41 7.55
N ARG A 132 -3.78 -16.32 7.76
CA ARG A 132 -3.00 -17.45 8.31
C ARG A 132 -3.36 -17.70 9.76
N THR A 133 -3.67 -18.96 10.07
CA THR A 133 -3.96 -19.43 11.43
C THR A 133 -2.83 -19.06 12.38
N LEU A 134 -3.16 -18.32 13.46
CA LEU A 134 -2.22 -17.95 14.52
C LEU A 134 -1.72 -19.21 15.25
N ARG A 135 -0.42 -19.48 15.20
CA ARG A 135 0.25 -20.42 16.11
C ARG A 135 1.03 -19.61 17.15
N LYS A 136 1.23 -20.18 18.35
CA LYS A 136 2.00 -19.54 19.44
C LYS A 136 3.33 -18.86 19.02
N PRO A 137 4.19 -19.46 18.17
CA PRO A 137 5.43 -18.80 17.74
C PRO A 137 5.22 -17.61 16.77
N ASP A 138 4.03 -17.48 16.19
CA ASP A 138 3.68 -16.43 15.21
C ASP A 138 2.94 -15.24 15.88
N LEU A 139 2.78 -15.27 17.21
CA LEU A 139 2.20 -14.17 17.98
C LEU A 139 3.27 -13.10 18.20
N MET A 140 2.94 -11.86 17.83
CA MET A 140 3.73 -10.69 18.19
C MET A 140 3.72 -10.52 19.71
N GLU A 141 4.86 -10.21 20.30
CA GLU A 141 5.02 -10.07 21.74
C GLU A 141 4.04 -9.02 22.29
N GLY A 142 3.24 -9.40 23.30
CA GLY A 142 2.25 -8.51 23.92
C GLY A 142 0.87 -8.46 23.27
N VAL A 143 0.59 -9.24 22.21
CA VAL A 143 -0.76 -9.29 21.59
C VAL A 143 -1.48 -10.61 21.96
N PRO A 144 -2.55 -10.57 22.78
CA PRO A 144 -3.41 -11.73 23.02
C PRO A 144 -4.04 -12.21 21.71
N SER A 145 -4.16 -13.54 21.52
CA SER A 145 -4.72 -14.10 20.29
C SER A 145 -6.16 -13.66 19.98
N THR A 146 -6.87 -13.13 20.99
CA THR A 146 -8.25 -12.64 20.91
C THR A 146 -8.36 -11.23 20.33
N ASP A 147 -7.27 -10.46 20.30
CA ASP A 147 -7.30 -9.01 20.00
C ASP A 147 -6.76 -8.71 18.59
N LEU A 148 -6.47 -9.75 17.81
CA LEU A 148 -5.87 -9.67 16.47
C LEU A 148 -6.88 -9.52 15.33
N PHE A 149 -8.18 -9.47 15.63
CA PHE A 149 -9.24 -9.34 14.64
C PHE A 149 -10.14 -8.15 15.03
N LEU A 150 -9.90 -7.01 14.38
CA LEU A 150 -11.00 -6.11 14.01
C LEU A 150 -11.58 -6.59 12.68
#